data_AF-A0A1F5EVP4-F1
#
_entry.id   AF-A0A1F5EVP4-F1
#
_cell.length_a   1.000
_cell.length_b   1.000
_cell.length_c   1.000
_cell.angle_alpha   90.00
_cell.angle_beta   90.00
_cell.angle_gamma   90.00
#
_symmetry.space_group_name_H-M   'P 1'
#
loop_
_entity.id
_entity.type
_entity.pdbx_description
1 polymer ?
#
loop_
_entity_poly.entity_id
_entity_poly.type
_entity_poly.pdbx_seq_one_letter_code
_entity_poly.pdbx_strand_id
1 'polypeptide(L)'
;MSQTFAVYGSTMRVEILVGEMPQPIYRRKDDDMPFVEALLGRPYVIRVTPTFVNGRLEVISSVDGRNTLKNEVANPIENHGMVISSPWEITGFRLNQVETAQFVFGGTAGSVVEQATGSTVNAGVIGLASYREFQQFNQREGPINYGLTRSKGGEGADAGTHAGEARFDPVGTTTFRRATLRPVEMLEIQYRTRDWLVRNGIIASDDPSPWPGFRSNNTGYDILRK
;
A
#
# COMPACT_ATOMS: atom_id res chain seq x y z
N MET A 1 20.73 8.89 10.47
CA MET A 1 20.12 7.54 10.30
C MET A 1 20.06 7.28 8.80
N SER A 2 20.39 6.07 8.34
CA SER A 2 20.27 5.75 6.91
C SER A 2 18.80 5.71 6.52
N GLN A 3 18.37 6.54 5.58
CA GLN A 3 17.00 6.58 5.10
C GLN A 3 16.76 5.35 4.21
N THR A 4 15.70 4.59 4.48
CA THR A 4 15.32 3.42 3.68
C THR A 4 14.26 3.83 2.66
N PHE A 5 14.26 3.23 1.47
CA PHE A 5 13.32 3.57 0.39
C PHE A 5 12.32 2.45 0.09
N ALA A 6 12.25 1.45 0.97
CA ALA A 6 11.39 0.29 0.84
C ALA A 6 11.05 -0.30 2.21
N VAL A 7 9.89 -0.97 2.28
CA VAL A 7 9.59 -1.91 3.36
C VAL A 7 10.01 -3.30 2.91
N TYR A 8 10.80 -3.97 3.75
CA TYR A 8 11.31 -5.31 3.48
C TYR A 8 10.54 -6.32 4.34
N GLY A 9 9.89 -7.26 3.67
CA GLY A 9 9.37 -8.49 4.25
C GLY A 9 10.23 -9.70 3.90
N SER A 10 9.86 -10.83 4.48
CA SER A 10 10.37 -12.16 4.18
C SER A 10 9.97 -12.67 2.79
N THR A 11 8.86 -12.21 2.22
CA THR A 11 8.37 -12.66 0.91
C THR A 11 8.38 -11.59 -0.18
N MET A 12 8.32 -10.32 0.22
CA MET A 12 8.22 -9.20 -0.70
C MET A 12 8.97 -7.97 -0.18
N ARG A 13 9.49 -7.18 -1.13
CA ARG A 13 9.95 -5.80 -0.93
C ARG A 13 8.89 -4.87 -1.53
N VAL A 14 8.53 -3.83 -0.80
CA VAL A 14 7.52 -2.84 -1.22
C VAL A 14 8.15 -1.47 -1.30
N GLU A 15 8.00 -0.81 -2.45
CA GLU A 15 8.43 0.57 -2.70
C GLU A 15 7.22 1.43 -3.04
N ILE A 16 7.22 2.67 -2.57
CA ILE A 16 6.24 3.68 -2.99
C ILE A 16 6.96 4.65 -3.92
N LEU A 17 6.47 4.82 -5.13
CA LEU A 17 7.08 5.65 -6.15
C LEU A 17 6.21 6.87 -6.43
N VAL A 18 6.84 8.03 -6.62
CA VAL A 18 6.20 9.21 -7.19
C VAL A 18 7.05 9.65 -8.37
N GLY A 19 6.48 9.75 -9.56
CA GLY A 19 7.24 10.03 -10.79
C GLY A 19 8.46 9.12 -10.96
N GLU A 20 8.26 7.80 -10.81
CA GLU A 20 9.29 6.74 -10.88
C GLU A 20 10.35 6.75 -9.77
N MET A 21 10.41 7.79 -8.93
CA MET A 21 11.38 7.88 -7.85
C MET A 21 10.86 7.22 -6.56
N PRO A 22 11.60 6.25 -5.98
CA PRO A 22 11.28 5.70 -4.68
C PRO A 22 11.23 6.77 -3.59
N GLN A 23 10.19 6.72 -2.78
CA GLN A 23 10.00 7.63 -1.66
C GLN A 23 10.65 7.08 -0.40
N PRO A 24 11.20 7.96 0.46
CA PRO A 24 11.62 7.57 1.79
C PRO A 24 10.53 6.88 2.59
N ILE A 25 10.94 5.83 3.31
CA ILE A 25 10.17 5.20 4.36
C ILE A 25 10.72 5.66 5.70
N TYR A 26 9.91 6.41 6.43
CA TYR A 26 10.17 6.85 7.78
C TYR A 26 9.61 5.84 8.77
N ARG A 27 10.23 5.66 9.93
CA ARG A 27 9.76 4.69 10.93
C ARG A 27 9.53 5.35 12.26
N ARG A 28 8.38 5.07 12.87
CA ARG A 28 8.10 5.51 14.23
C ARG A 28 9.02 4.77 15.20
N LYS A 29 9.62 5.52 16.14
CA LYS A 29 10.64 5.00 17.04
C LYS A 29 10.14 3.89 17.97
N ASP A 30 8.87 3.94 18.34
CA ASP A 30 8.32 3.09 19.41
C ASP A 30 7.93 1.69 18.93
N ASP A 31 7.44 1.57 17.69
CA ASP A 31 6.88 0.32 17.16
C ASP A 31 7.32 0.00 15.73
N ASP A 32 8.29 0.75 15.19
CA ASP A 32 8.86 0.57 13.86
C ASP A 32 7.84 0.72 12.70
N MET A 33 6.64 1.24 12.98
CA MET A 33 5.58 1.43 11.99
C MET A 33 6.10 2.29 10.83
N PRO A 34 6.04 1.81 9.57
CA PRO A 34 6.54 2.55 8.42
C PRO A 34 5.53 3.59 7.93
N PHE A 35 6.07 4.75 7.61
CA PHE A 35 5.35 5.89 7.06
C PHE A 35 5.99 6.34 5.75
N VAL A 36 5.15 6.81 4.83
CA VAL A 36 5.57 7.53 3.63
C VAL A 36 4.92 8.91 3.58
N GLU A 37 5.63 9.92 3.09
CA GLU A 37 5.06 11.24 2.88
C GLU A 37 4.03 11.21 1.73
N ALA A 38 2.82 11.66 2.01
CA ALA A 38 1.76 11.83 1.02
C ALA A 38 1.92 13.17 0.30
N LEU A 39 2.41 13.13 -0.94
CA LEU A 39 2.56 14.32 -1.79
C LEU A 39 1.22 14.63 -2.47
N LEU A 40 0.45 15.53 -1.85
CA LEU A 40 -0.90 15.86 -2.30
C LEU A 40 -0.97 16.24 -3.79
N GLY A 41 -1.98 15.71 -4.48
CA GLY A 41 -2.22 15.92 -5.90
C GLY A 41 -1.28 15.16 -6.84
N ARG A 42 -0.37 14.31 -6.30
CA ARG A 42 0.55 13.53 -7.11
C ARG A 42 0.08 12.07 -7.23
N PRO A 43 0.15 11.49 -8.43
CA PRO A 43 -0.05 10.06 -8.56
C PRO A 43 1.12 9.31 -7.96
N TYR A 44 0.83 8.19 -7.32
CA TYR A 44 1.86 7.29 -6.79
C TYR A 44 1.65 5.86 -7.29
N VAL A 45 2.72 5.08 -7.25
CA VAL A 45 2.75 3.67 -7.65
C VAL A 45 3.25 2.84 -6.48
N ILE A 46 2.62 1.70 -6.22
CA ILE A 46 3.13 0.70 -5.27
C ILE A 46 3.85 -0.35 -6.09
N ARG A 47 5.18 -0.48 -5.93
CA ARG A 47 5.94 -1.55 -6.56
C ARG A 47 6.18 -2.67 -5.56
N VAL A 48 5.69 -3.86 -5.89
CA VAL A 48 5.86 -5.08 -5.09
C VAL A 48 6.83 -6.01 -5.81
N THR A 49 7.96 -6.31 -5.17
CA THR A 49 8.98 -7.20 -5.71
C THR A 49 9.08 -8.47 -4.86
N PRO A 50 8.83 -9.67 -5.41
CA PRO A 50 9.11 -10.92 -4.70
C PRO A 50 10.58 -11.01 -4.31
N THR A 51 10.88 -11.49 -3.10
CA THR A 51 12.27 -11.63 -2.60
C THR A 51 12.91 -12.97 -2.92
N PHE A 52 12.18 -13.88 -3.58
CA PHE A 52 12.63 -15.23 -3.91
C PHE A 52 12.62 -15.45 -5.43
N VAL A 53 13.55 -16.28 -5.91
CA VAL A 53 13.87 -16.40 -7.35
C VAL A 53 13.20 -17.57 -8.07
N ASN A 54 12.45 -18.43 -7.37
CA ASN A 54 11.74 -19.56 -7.96
C ASN A 54 10.40 -19.78 -7.26
N GLY A 55 9.30 -19.41 -7.92
CA GLY A 55 7.95 -19.58 -7.40
C GLY A 55 7.06 -18.39 -7.74
N ARG A 56 5.80 -18.49 -7.33
CA ARG A 56 4.82 -17.41 -7.46
C ARG A 56 4.31 -16.99 -6.10
N LEU A 57 4.04 -15.70 -5.98
CA LEU A 57 3.44 -15.08 -4.80
C LEU A 57 2.04 -14.62 -5.19
N GLU A 58 1.01 -15.01 -4.44
CA GLU A 58 -0.27 -14.31 -4.52
C GLU A 58 -0.21 -13.13 -3.55
N VAL A 59 -0.46 -11.91 -4.06
CA VAL A 59 -0.44 -10.68 -3.29
C VAL A 59 -1.81 -10.02 -3.33
N ILE A 60 -2.45 -9.95 -2.17
CA ILE A 60 -3.64 -9.13 -1.95
C ILE A 60 -3.13 -7.77 -1.53
N SER A 61 -3.47 -6.73 -2.28
CA SER A 61 -3.10 -5.35 -1.96
C SER A 61 -4.33 -4.49 -1.75
N SER A 62 -4.21 -3.54 -0.83
CA SER A 62 -5.27 -2.61 -0.47
C SER A 62 -4.74 -1.21 -0.25
N VAL A 63 -5.58 -0.24 -0.59
CA VAL A 63 -5.39 1.18 -0.29
C VAL A 63 -6.69 1.67 0.35
N ASP A 64 -6.59 2.34 1.49
CA ASP A 64 -7.74 2.84 2.25
C ASP A 64 -8.78 1.76 2.58
N GLY A 65 -8.31 0.54 2.82
CA GLY A 65 -9.15 -0.64 3.10
C GLY A 65 -9.87 -1.22 1.88
N ARG A 66 -9.60 -0.74 0.66
CA ARG A 66 -10.18 -1.27 -0.58
C ARG A 66 -9.16 -2.05 -1.40
N ASN A 67 -9.55 -3.21 -1.89
CA ASN A 67 -8.74 -4.09 -2.73
C ASN A 67 -8.42 -3.39 -4.05
N THR A 68 -7.14 -3.32 -4.41
CA THR A 68 -6.70 -2.57 -5.60
C THR A 68 -7.09 -3.25 -6.92
N LEU A 69 -7.30 -4.57 -6.94
CA LEU A 69 -7.60 -5.33 -8.16
C LEU A 69 -9.08 -5.41 -8.51
N LYS A 70 -9.93 -5.41 -7.48
CA LYS A 70 -11.37 -5.65 -7.64
C LYS A 70 -12.23 -4.48 -7.16
N ASN A 71 -11.61 -3.46 -6.57
CA ASN A 71 -12.30 -2.27 -6.10
C ASN A 71 -13.43 -2.61 -5.09
N GLU A 72 -13.18 -3.59 -4.22
CA GLU A 72 -14.09 -4.09 -3.17
C GLU A 72 -13.44 -3.92 -1.79
N VAL A 73 -14.16 -4.21 -0.70
CA VAL A 73 -13.53 -4.21 0.64
C VAL A 73 -12.42 -5.26 0.69
N ALA A 74 -11.24 -4.85 1.16
CA ALA A 74 -10.11 -5.75 1.27
C ALA A 74 -10.26 -6.71 2.46
N ASN A 75 -10.24 -8.01 2.17
CA ASN A 75 -10.17 -9.10 3.11
C ASN A 75 -9.15 -10.11 2.58
N PRO A 76 -7.95 -10.23 3.19
CA PRO A 76 -6.91 -11.12 2.68
C PRO A 76 -7.26 -12.61 2.81
N ILE A 77 -8.23 -12.95 3.67
CA ILE A 77 -8.70 -14.33 3.81
C ILE A 77 -9.66 -14.71 2.68
N GLU A 78 -10.60 -13.82 2.35
CA GLU A 78 -11.69 -14.10 1.39
C GLU A 78 -11.36 -13.67 -0.04
N ASN A 79 -10.63 -12.57 -0.23
CA ASN A 79 -10.27 -12.11 -1.57
C ASN A 79 -9.08 -12.89 -2.12
N HIS A 80 -9.04 -12.97 -3.44
CA HIS A 80 -7.87 -13.39 -4.19
C HIS A 80 -7.07 -12.19 -4.71
N GLY A 81 -5.75 -12.37 -4.78
CA GLY A 81 -4.78 -11.35 -5.15
C GLY A 81 -4.17 -11.54 -6.55
N MET A 82 -3.18 -10.72 -6.87
CA MET A 82 -2.37 -10.86 -8.08
C MET A 82 -1.35 -11.97 -7.87
N VAL A 83 -1.18 -12.84 -8.86
CA VAL A 83 -0.12 -13.84 -8.85
C VAL A 83 1.10 -13.28 -9.56
N ILE A 84 2.20 -13.09 -8.84
CA ILE A 84 3.43 -12.44 -9.34
C ILE A 84 4.64 -13.37 -9.22
N SER A 85 5.53 -13.30 -10.21
CA SER A 85 6.88 -13.93 -10.20
C SER A 85 8.00 -12.93 -10.52
N SER A 86 7.62 -11.68 -10.76
CA SER A 86 8.48 -10.54 -11.07
C SER A 86 7.89 -9.30 -10.37
N PRO A 87 8.60 -8.16 -10.34
CA PRO A 87 8.03 -6.92 -9.83
C PRO A 87 6.67 -6.61 -10.46
N TRP A 88 5.71 -6.22 -9.63
CA TRP A 88 4.39 -5.76 -10.03
C TRP A 88 4.19 -4.32 -9.58
N GLU A 89 3.80 -3.46 -10.52
CA GLU A 89 3.47 -2.07 -10.26
C GLU A 89 1.95 -1.90 -10.19
N ILE A 90 1.48 -1.47 -9.03
CA ILE A 90 0.09 -1.14 -8.79
C ILE A 90 -0.06 0.35 -9.02
N THR A 91 -0.61 0.71 -10.17
CA THR A 91 -0.73 2.10 -10.63
C THR A 91 -2.01 2.78 -10.15
N GLY A 92 -2.99 2.02 -9.66
CA GLY A 92 -4.31 2.52 -9.31
C GLY A 92 -5.30 1.42 -8.90
N PHE A 93 -6.55 1.82 -8.65
CA PHE A 93 -7.67 0.89 -8.52
C PHE A 93 -8.04 0.34 -9.91
N ARG A 94 -7.95 -0.97 -10.09
CA ARG A 94 -8.27 -1.62 -11.35
C ARG A 94 -9.74 -1.49 -11.69
N LEU A 95 -10.00 -1.08 -12.94
CA LEU A 95 -11.33 -0.89 -13.51
C LEU A 95 -11.76 -2.13 -14.32
N ASN A 96 -10.82 -2.70 -15.07
CA ASN A 96 -11.03 -3.91 -15.87
C ASN A 96 -9.68 -4.64 -16.12
N GLN A 97 -9.66 -5.61 -17.04
CA GLN A 97 -8.46 -6.40 -17.33
C GLN A 97 -7.31 -5.60 -17.95
N VAL A 98 -7.58 -4.42 -18.51
CA VAL A 98 -6.59 -3.59 -19.22
C VAL A 98 -6.46 -2.18 -18.66
N GLU A 99 -7.32 -1.74 -17.74
CA GLU A 99 -7.33 -0.37 -17.23
C GLU A 99 -7.34 -0.28 -15.69
N THR A 100 -6.61 0.72 -15.16
CA THR A 100 -6.61 1.14 -13.75
C THR A 100 -6.90 2.64 -13.62
N ALA A 101 -7.58 3.06 -12.57
CA ALA A 101 -7.74 4.46 -12.18
C ALA A 101 -6.67 4.85 -11.16
N GLN A 102 -5.81 5.80 -11.50
CA GLN A 102 -4.60 6.13 -10.72
C GLN A 102 -4.87 6.41 -9.24
N PHE A 103 -3.95 6.02 -8.36
CA PHE A 103 -3.97 6.52 -6.99
C PHE A 103 -3.45 7.95 -6.95
N VAL A 104 -4.21 8.87 -6.36
CA VAL A 104 -3.77 10.25 -6.10
C VAL A 104 -3.94 10.55 -4.63
N PHE A 105 -2.88 11.00 -3.94
CA PHE A 105 -3.01 11.48 -2.56
C PHE A 105 -3.86 12.76 -2.54
N GLY A 106 -4.98 12.76 -1.83
CA GLY A 106 -5.91 13.86 -1.69
C GLY A 106 -5.96 14.42 -0.26
N GLY A 107 -6.24 15.72 -0.14
CA GLY A 107 -6.57 16.35 1.14
C GLY A 107 -7.94 15.89 1.66
N THR A 108 -8.12 15.89 2.97
CA THR A 108 -9.35 15.38 3.65
C THR A 108 -10.51 16.36 3.70
N ALA A 109 -10.40 17.53 3.08
CA ALA A 109 -11.56 18.35 2.81
C ALA A 109 -12.01 18.01 1.37
N GLY A 110 -13.21 17.45 1.25
CA GLY A 110 -13.87 17.20 -0.05
C GLY A 110 -13.58 15.86 -0.70
N SER A 111 -12.97 14.90 0.00
CA SER A 111 -12.88 13.55 -0.54
C SER A 111 -14.26 12.88 -0.56
N VAL A 112 -14.51 12.06 -1.60
CA VAL A 112 -15.70 11.22 -1.79
C VAL A 112 -15.73 10.13 -0.69
N VAL A 113 -15.84 10.58 0.56
CA VAL A 113 -15.85 9.78 1.79
C VAL A 113 -17.25 9.76 2.39
N GLU A 114 -18.19 10.57 1.89
CA GLU A 114 -19.53 10.65 2.45
C GLU A 114 -20.57 9.69 1.83
N GLN A 115 -20.34 9.04 0.68
CA GLN A 115 -21.46 8.37 -0.02
C GLN A 115 -21.35 6.86 -0.33
N ALA A 116 -20.28 6.14 0.07
CA ALA A 116 -20.18 4.72 -0.31
C ALA A 116 -20.15 3.69 0.83
N THR A 117 -19.40 3.83 1.94
CA THR A 117 -19.20 2.66 2.83
C THR A 117 -18.90 2.93 4.32
N GLY A 118 -18.85 4.17 4.80
CA GLY A 118 -18.90 4.46 6.25
C GLY A 118 -17.80 3.83 7.11
N SER A 119 -16.57 3.64 6.62
CA SER A 119 -15.44 3.26 7.50
C SER A 119 -14.23 4.15 7.28
N THR A 120 -14.04 5.08 8.21
CA THR A 120 -12.90 6.02 8.31
C THR A 120 -11.65 5.38 8.92
N VAL A 121 -11.70 4.09 9.28
CA VAL A 121 -10.70 3.43 10.13
C VAL A 121 -9.38 3.12 9.40
N ASN A 122 -9.41 2.98 8.07
CA ASN A 122 -8.24 2.58 7.28
C ASN A 122 -7.75 3.66 6.31
N ALA A 123 -8.29 4.89 6.37
CA ALA A 123 -7.83 5.97 5.50
C ALA A 123 -6.35 6.30 5.79
N GLY A 124 -5.56 6.40 4.73
CA GLY A 124 -4.12 6.59 4.88
C GLY A 124 -3.31 5.31 5.04
N VAL A 125 -3.88 4.15 4.70
CA VAL A 125 -3.20 2.85 4.88
C VAL A 125 -3.05 2.12 3.56
N ILE A 126 -1.84 1.66 3.28
CA ILE A 126 -1.51 0.68 2.24
C ILE A 126 -1.24 -0.65 2.93
N GLY A 127 -2.09 -1.63 2.67
CA GLY A 127 -1.97 -2.98 3.25
C GLY A 127 -1.65 -4.02 2.18
N LEU A 128 -0.70 -4.90 2.44
CA LEU A 128 -0.36 -6.04 1.60
C LEU A 128 -0.41 -7.33 2.40
N ALA A 129 -0.96 -8.38 1.82
CA ALA A 129 -0.91 -9.73 2.36
C ALA A 129 -0.41 -10.68 1.27
N SER A 130 0.48 -11.60 1.62
CA SER A 130 1.05 -12.53 0.66
C SER A 130 0.78 -13.99 1.04
N TYR A 131 0.65 -14.82 0.00
CA TYR A 131 0.54 -16.27 0.11
C TYR A 131 1.54 -16.94 -0.82
N ARG A 132 2.25 -17.94 -0.31
CA ARG A 132 3.07 -18.82 -1.15
C ARG A 132 2.20 -19.84 -1.86
N GLU A 133 2.60 -20.20 -3.08
CA GLU A 133 1.98 -21.29 -3.81
C GLU A 133 2.31 -22.64 -3.16
N PHE A 134 1.32 -23.51 -3.06
CA PHE A 134 1.52 -24.89 -2.69
C PHE A 134 2.35 -25.59 -3.76
N GLN A 135 3.60 -25.90 -3.43
CA GLN A 135 4.46 -26.76 -4.24
C GLN A 135 4.38 -28.18 -3.68
N GLN A 136 3.99 -29.15 -4.50
CA GLN A 136 3.82 -30.53 -4.08
C GLN A 136 5.19 -31.21 -3.94
N PHE A 137 5.90 -30.89 -2.86
CA PHE A 137 7.05 -31.68 -2.38
C PHE A 137 6.59 -32.53 -1.19
N ASN A 138 7.03 -33.80 -1.13
CA ASN A 138 6.58 -34.81 -0.17
C ASN A 138 6.56 -34.31 1.28
N GLN A 139 5.43 -34.60 1.94
CA GLN A 139 5.02 -34.19 3.28
C GLN A 139 6.08 -34.39 4.37
N ARG A 140 6.18 -33.41 5.29
CA ARG A 140 5.99 -33.59 6.75
C ARG A 140 6.16 -32.23 7.45
N GLU A 141 5.05 -31.57 7.77
CA GLU A 141 5.06 -30.49 8.76
C GLU A 141 4.11 -30.84 9.90
N GLY A 142 4.69 -30.92 11.10
CA GLY A 142 3.96 -31.01 12.36
C GLY A 142 3.34 -29.66 12.75
N PRO A 143 2.50 -29.63 13.78
CA PRO A 143 1.70 -28.46 14.10
C PRO A 143 2.55 -27.34 14.74
N ILE A 144 2.43 -26.12 14.19
CA ILE A 144 2.95 -24.88 14.79
C ILE A 144 1.79 -24.07 15.39
N ASN A 145 1.88 -23.80 16.69
CA ASN A 145 0.97 -22.92 17.43
C ASN A 145 1.35 -21.45 17.20
N TYR A 146 0.39 -20.61 16.82
CA TYR A 146 0.58 -19.15 16.67
C TYR A 146 -0.04 -18.40 17.85
N GLY A 147 0.80 -17.67 18.58
CA GLY A 147 0.36 -16.57 19.45
C GLY A 147 0.13 -15.31 18.61
N LEU A 148 -1.07 -14.74 18.68
CA LEU A 148 -1.46 -13.52 18.00
C LEU A 148 -1.41 -12.34 18.97
N THR A 149 -0.61 -11.32 18.67
CA THR A 149 -0.74 -9.98 19.26
C THR A 149 -1.36 -9.06 18.22
N ARG A 150 -2.54 -8.54 18.53
CA ARG A 150 -3.36 -7.62 17.72
C ARG A 150 -2.96 -6.19 18.06
N SER A 151 -2.47 -5.41 17.11
CA SER A 151 -2.25 -3.96 17.29
C SER A 151 -3.53 -3.17 17.00
N LYS A 152 -3.73 -2.11 17.80
CA LYS A 152 -4.89 -1.20 17.82
C LYS A 152 -4.83 -0.20 16.66
N GLY A 153 -6.02 0.18 16.17
CA GLY A 153 -6.23 1.09 15.05
C GLY A 153 -5.76 2.53 15.31
N GLY A 154 -5.37 3.19 14.22
CA GLY A 154 -4.93 4.59 14.20
C GLY A 154 -6.11 5.57 14.23
N GLU A 155 -5.96 6.63 15.02
CA GLU A 155 -6.90 7.74 15.11
C GLU A 155 -6.78 8.71 13.92
N GLY A 156 -7.94 9.19 13.44
CA GLY A 156 -8.14 10.42 12.66
C GLY A 156 -7.24 10.66 11.44
N ALA A 157 -7.72 10.34 10.24
CA ALA A 157 -7.01 10.57 8.99
C ALA A 157 -6.99 12.05 8.57
N ASP A 158 -5.83 12.54 8.11
CA ASP A 158 -5.60 13.86 7.54
C ASP A 158 -5.40 13.83 6.01
N ALA A 159 -5.16 12.66 5.42
CA ALA A 159 -5.03 12.42 3.98
C ALA A 159 -5.80 11.15 3.53
N GLY A 160 -6.26 11.12 2.28
CA GLY A 160 -6.96 9.97 1.65
C GLY A 160 -6.55 9.77 0.19
N THR A 161 -7.08 8.75 -0.50
CA THR A 161 -6.81 8.50 -1.93
C THR A 161 -8.00 8.83 -2.82
N HIS A 162 -7.75 9.46 -3.97
CA HIS A 162 -8.72 9.63 -5.05
C HIS A 162 -8.34 8.81 -6.29
N ALA A 163 -9.36 8.46 -7.09
CA ALA A 163 -9.19 7.85 -8.40
C ALA A 163 -8.84 8.92 -9.44
N GLY A 164 -7.73 8.74 -10.15
CA GLY A 164 -7.27 9.59 -11.26
C GLY A 164 -7.50 8.96 -12.65
N GLU A 165 -6.77 9.45 -13.66
CA GLU A 165 -6.91 9.02 -15.07
C GLU A 165 -6.66 7.53 -15.28
N ALA A 166 -7.36 6.95 -16.27
CA ALA A 166 -7.20 5.56 -16.67
C ALA A 166 -5.79 5.29 -17.24
N ARG A 167 -5.15 4.17 -16.86
CA ARG A 167 -3.87 3.69 -17.43
C ARG A 167 -3.97 2.27 -17.98
N PHE A 168 -3.27 2.01 -19.08
CA PHE A 168 -3.15 0.67 -19.68
C PHE A 168 -2.26 -0.26 -18.83
N ASP A 169 -2.80 -1.39 -18.39
CA ASP A 169 -2.18 -2.38 -17.50
C ASP A 169 -2.81 -3.78 -17.68
N PRO A 170 -2.42 -4.57 -18.70
CA PRO A 170 -3.07 -5.84 -19.04
C PRO A 170 -2.75 -6.96 -18.03
N VAL A 171 -3.77 -7.72 -17.62
CA VAL A 171 -3.61 -8.91 -16.76
C VAL A 171 -4.36 -10.12 -17.32
N GLY A 172 -3.85 -11.31 -17.02
CA GLY A 172 -4.50 -12.59 -17.31
C GLY A 172 -4.99 -13.30 -16.05
N THR A 173 -5.68 -14.43 -16.22
CA THR A 173 -6.08 -15.32 -15.13
C THR A 173 -5.18 -16.55 -15.08
N THR A 174 -4.87 -17.03 -13.88
CA THR A 174 -4.15 -18.28 -13.66
C THR A 174 -4.76 -19.05 -12.50
N THR A 175 -4.48 -20.35 -12.42
CA THR A 175 -4.66 -21.11 -11.17
C THR A 175 -3.55 -20.77 -10.19
N PHE A 176 -3.87 -20.81 -8.90
CA PHE A 176 -2.94 -20.67 -7.80
C PHE A 176 -3.56 -21.34 -6.57
N ARG A 177 -2.85 -22.28 -5.96
CA ARG A 177 -3.31 -22.93 -4.72
C ARG A 177 -2.46 -22.44 -3.57
N ARG A 178 -3.05 -21.72 -2.61
CA ARG A 178 -2.34 -21.25 -1.42
C ARG A 178 -1.77 -22.44 -0.64
N ALA A 179 -0.52 -22.32 -0.19
CA ALA A 179 0.10 -23.30 0.71
C ALA A 179 -0.55 -23.30 2.10
N THR A 180 -1.13 -22.17 2.50
CA THR A 180 -1.72 -21.93 3.82
C THR A 180 -3.09 -21.23 3.71
N LEU A 181 -3.92 -21.37 4.74
CA LEU A 181 -5.23 -20.68 4.81
C LEU A 181 -5.13 -19.22 5.29
N ARG A 182 -4.00 -18.86 5.90
CA ARG A 182 -3.69 -17.50 6.38
C ARG A 182 -2.49 -16.94 5.61
N PRO A 183 -2.39 -15.61 5.42
CA PRO A 183 -1.25 -15.01 4.76
C PRO A 183 0.03 -15.43 5.49
N VAL A 184 1.08 -15.71 4.73
CA VAL A 184 2.40 -15.99 5.31
C VAL A 184 3.09 -14.71 5.76
N GLU A 185 2.65 -13.57 5.25
CA GLU A 185 3.15 -12.25 5.58
C GLU A 185 2.07 -11.20 5.36
N MET A 186 2.03 -10.20 6.25
CA MET A 186 1.25 -8.98 6.08
C MET A 186 2.17 -7.79 6.32
N LEU A 187 2.12 -6.81 5.42
CA LEU A 187 2.84 -5.55 5.52
C LEU A 187 1.83 -4.40 5.52
N GLU A 188 2.13 -3.39 6.31
CA GLU A 188 1.37 -2.14 6.39
C GLU A 188 2.33 -0.97 6.11
N ILE A 189 1.87 0.04 5.38
CA ILE A 189 2.54 1.34 5.23
C ILE A 189 1.48 2.42 5.41
N GLN A 190 1.72 3.35 6.34
CA GLN A 190 0.83 4.50 6.51
C GLN A 190 1.32 5.67 5.65
N TYR A 191 0.42 6.33 4.94
CA TYR A 191 0.74 7.58 4.25
C TYR A 191 0.12 8.76 4.99
N ARG A 192 0.92 9.80 5.23
CA ARG A 192 0.57 10.98 6.02
C ARG A 192 1.19 12.22 5.40
N THR A 193 0.58 13.38 5.65
CA THR A 193 1.17 14.66 5.22
C THR A 193 2.49 14.91 5.95
N ARG A 194 3.39 15.71 5.35
CA ARG A 194 4.66 16.07 6.00
C ARG A 194 4.43 16.76 7.34
N ASP A 195 3.45 17.67 7.40
CA ASP A 195 3.06 18.38 8.62
C ASP A 195 2.67 17.41 9.74
N TRP A 196 1.95 16.33 9.40
CA TRP A 196 1.60 15.30 10.36
C TRP A 196 2.84 14.52 10.83
N LEU A 197 3.73 14.13 9.90
CA LEU A 197 4.96 13.42 10.24
C LEU A 197 5.86 14.24 11.18
N VAL A 198 5.99 15.54 10.93
CA VAL A 198 6.75 16.48 11.80
C VAL A 198 6.06 16.63 13.15
N ARG A 199 4.75 16.91 13.16
CA ARG A 199 3.97 17.13 14.39
C ARG A 199 4.00 15.92 15.32
N ASN A 200 4.03 14.71 14.75
CA ASN A 200 4.08 13.46 15.50
C ASN A 200 5.52 12.94 15.71
N GLY A 201 6.54 13.75 15.41
CA GLY A 201 7.94 13.43 15.68
C GLY A 201 8.49 12.24 14.91
N ILE A 202 7.84 11.86 13.79
CA ILE A 202 8.30 10.80 12.89
C ILE A 202 9.52 11.29 12.09
N ILE A 203 9.51 12.55 11.69
CA ILE A 203 10.62 13.23 11.00
C ILE A 203 10.93 14.57 11.69
N ALA A 204 12.16 15.06 11.51
CA ALA A 204 12.53 16.39 11.99
C ALA A 204 11.97 17.48 11.06
N SER A 205 11.74 18.69 11.59
CA SER A 205 11.23 19.81 10.78
C SER A 205 12.19 20.27 9.69
N ASP A 206 13.49 20.00 9.86
CA ASP A 206 14.58 20.30 8.93
C ASP A 206 15.01 19.08 8.10
N ASP A 207 14.32 17.94 8.24
CA ASP A 207 14.51 16.80 7.36
C ASP A 207 14.32 17.28 5.89
N PRO A 208 15.21 16.95 4.95
CA PRO A 208 15.08 17.40 3.58
C PRO A 208 13.90 16.72 2.90
N SER A 209 13.07 17.50 2.19
CA SER A 209 12.09 16.89 1.29
C SER A 209 12.81 16.25 0.11
N PRO A 210 12.46 15.00 -0.27
CA PRO A 210 12.98 14.38 -1.51
C PRO A 210 12.52 15.13 -2.78
N TRP A 211 11.58 16.08 -2.62
CA TRP A 211 11.10 16.98 -3.67
C TRP A 211 11.32 18.45 -3.27
N PRO A 212 12.58 18.93 -3.32
CA PRO A 212 12.90 20.31 -2.93
C PRO A 212 12.12 21.32 -3.78
N GLY A 213 11.43 22.25 -3.12
CA GLY A 213 10.59 23.28 -3.76
C GLY A 213 9.10 22.95 -3.83
N PHE A 214 8.69 21.71 -3.49
CA PHE A 214 7.28 21.37 -3.37
C PHE A 214 6.81 21.55 -1.92
N ARG A 215 5.75 22.33 -1.73
CA ARG A 215 5.10 22.59 -0.45
C ARG A 215 3.76 21.85 -0.45
N SER A 216 3.61 20.84 0.42
CA SER A 216 2.35 20.06 0.57
C SER A 216 1.16 20.90 1.07
N ASN A 217 1.38 22.19 1.30
CA ASN A 217 0.46 23.21 1.79
C ASN A 217 -0.76 23.44 0.89
N ASN A 218 -0.76 22.95 -0.33
CA ASN A 218 -1.93 23.02 -1.20
C ASN A 218 -2.90 21.90 -0.81
N THR A 219 -4.03 22.30 -0.23
CA THR A 219 -5.18 21.51 0.19
C THR A 219 -5.87 20.72 -0.94
N GLY A 220 -5.21 20.49 -2.08
CA GLY A 220 -5.77 19.79 -3.24
C GLY A 220 -6.83 20.58 -4.02
N TYR A 221 -7.18 21.79 -3.59
CA TYR A 221 -8.30 22.56 -4.17
C TYR A 221 -7.95 23.49 -5.34
N ASP A 222 -6.68 23.83 -5.54
CA ASP A 222 -6.30 24.78 -6.62
C ASP A 222 -6.20 24.15 -8.01
N ILE A 223 -6.30 22.83 -8.12
CA ILE A 223 -6.24 22.10 -9.41
C ILE A 223 -7.62 21.90 -10.08
N LEU A 224 -8.71 22.39 -9.48
CA LEU A 224 -10.07 22.30 -10.05
C LEU A 224 -10.65 23.66 -10.51
N ARG A 225 -9.80 24.69 -10.65
CA ARG A 225 -10.19 25.96 -11.28
C ARG A 225 -9.34 26.26 -12.51
N LYS A 226 -9.67 25.62 -13.64
CA LYS A 226 -9.61 26.23 -14.98
C LYS A 226 -10.74 25.69 -15.83
#